data_AF-A0A2U3ADB7-F1
#
_entry.id   AF-A0A2U3ADB7-F1
#
_cell.length_a   1.000
_cell.length_b   1.000
_cell.length_c   1.000
_cell.angle_alpha   90.00
_cell.angle_beta   90.00
_cell.angle_gamma   90.00
#
_symmetry.space_group_name_H-M   'P 1'
#
loop_
_entity.id
_entity.type
_entity.pdbx_description
1 polymer ?
#
loop_
_entity_poly.entity_id
_entity_poly.type
_entity_poly.pdbx_seq_one_letter_code
_entity_poly.pdbx_strand_id
1 'polypeptide(L)' 'MNAPLRKARPYIFWGQTQSLCETCLTLVPTKIQISGNEVWYEKRCKQHGVQSTLVSTDQAYWRLCKDFI' A
#
# COMPACT_ATOMS: atom_id res chain seq x y z
N MET A 1 5.52 20.16 -24.39
CA MET A 1 5.59 18.80 -23.81
C MET A 1 4.21 18.45 -23.27
N ASN A 2 3.40 17.70 -24.03
CA ASN A 2 2.06 17.31 -23.61
C ASN A 2 2.12 15.89 -23.04
N ALA A 3 2.45 15.77 -21.75
CA ALA A 3 2.27 14.50 -21.07
C ALA A 3 0.77 14.25 -20.90
N PRO A 4 0.25 13.05 -21.25
CA PRO A 4 -1.16 12.74 -21.06
C PRO A 4 -1.54 12.85 -19.58
N LEU A 5 -2.68 13.46 -19.30
CA LEU A 5 -3.19 13.63 -17.94
C LEU A 5 -3.41 12.24 -17.32
N ARG A 6 -2.56 11.86 -16.36
CA ARG A 6 -2.64 10.54 -15.73
C ARG A 6 -3.89 10.50 -14.85
N LYS A 7 -4.77 9.52 -15.06
CA LYS A 7 -5.93 9.31 -14.17
C LYS A 7 -5.45 9.19 -12.72
N ALA A 8 -6.00 10.04 -11.86
CA ALA A 8 -5.80 9.93 -10.42
C ALA A 8 -6.31 8.56 -9.95
N ARG A 9 -5.57 7.93 -9.04
CA ARG A 9 -6.00 6.69 -8.39
C ARG A 9 -6.93 7.04 -7.22
N PRO A 10 -7.95 6.22 -6.91
CA PRO A 10 -8.90 6.48 -5.82
C PRO A 10 -8.32 6.13 -4.43
N TYR A 11 -7.04 6.43 -4.21
CA TYR A 11 -6.35 6.24 -2.94
C TYR A 11 -5.22 7.27 -2.80
N ILE A 12 -4.87 7.58 -1.57
CA ILE A 12 -3.69 8.35 -1.23
C ILE A 12 -2.50 7.39 -1.12
N PHE A 13 -1.41 7.67 -1.83
CA PHE A 13 -0.14 7.01 -1.58
C PHE A 13 0.47 7.61 -0.31
N TRP A 14 0.46 6.86 0.79
CA TRP A 14 1.02 7.33 2.06
C TRP A 14 2.53 7.09 2.12
N GLY A 15 3.00 5.94 1.62
CA GLY A 15 4.41 5.60 1.65
C GLY A 15 4.69 4.20 1.15
N GLN A 16 5.92 3.76 1.35
CA GLN A 16 6.39 2.44 0.94
C GLN A 16 7.01 1.69 2.12
N THR A 17 6.91 0.37 2.07
CA THR A 17 7.51 -0.55 3.04
C THR A 17 7.84 -1.87 2.34
N GLN A 18 8.29 -2.86 3.10
CA GLN A 18 8.39 -4.25 2.66
C GLN A 18 7.37 -5.11 3.42
N SER A 19 6.84 -6.12 2.74
CA SER A 19 5.94 -7.11 3.35
C SER A 19 6.17 -8.47 2.70
N LEU A 20 5.59 -9.52 3.26
CA LEU A 20 5.71 -10.88 2.72
C LEU A 20 4.68 -11.08 1.60
N CYS A 21 5.13 -11.67 0.49
CA CYS A 21 4.24 -12.23 -0.52
C CYS A 21 3.33 -13.30 0.13
N GLU A 22 2.04 -13.29 -0.20
CA GLU A 22 1.07 -14.20 0.42
C GLU A 22 1.22 -15.66 -0.03
N THR A 23 2.07 -15.91 -1.03
CA THR A 23 2.28 -17.25 -1.59
C THR A 23 3.68 -17.78 -1.29
N CYS A 24 4.74 -17.06 -1.68
CA CYS A 24 6.12 -17.52 -1.46
C CYS A 24 6.80 -16.93 -0.22
N LEU A 25 6.13 -16.06 0.54
CA LEU A 25 6.65 -15.44 1.77
C LEU A 25 7.97 -14.69 1.60
N THR A 26 8.37 -14.34 0.38
CA THR A 26 9.54 -13.49 0.15
C THR A 26 9.20 -12.04 0.47
N LEU A 27 10.19 -11.28 0.94
CA LEU A 27 10.04 -9.84 1.12
C LEU A 27 9.88 -9.16 -0.24
N VAL A 28 8.80 -8.41 -0.39
CA VAL A 28 8.44 -7.71 -1.63
C VAL A 28 8.17 -6.23 -1.37
N PRO A 29 8.48 -5.36 -2.33
CA PRO A 29 8.14 -3.95 -2.23
C PRO A 29 6.62 -3.80 -2.10
N THR A 30 6.21 -3.00 -1.13
CA THR A 30 4.80 -2.84 -0.75
C THR A 30 4.47 -1.37 -0.66
N LYS A 31 3.43 -0.97 -1.39
CA LYS A 31 2.86 0.37 -1.33
C LYS A 31 1.82 0.44 -0.23
N ILE A 32 1.91 1.46 0.61
CA ILE A 32 0.88 1.79 1.60
C ILE A 32 -0.11 2.75 0.94
N GLN A 33 -1.35 2.31 0.83
CA GLN A 33 -2.45 3.05 0.24
C GLN A 33 -3.49 3.36 1.31
N ILE A 34 -4.04 4.57 1.29
CA ILE A 34 -5.17 4.94 2.13
C ILE A 34 -6.35 5.20 1.20
N SER A 35 -7.41 4.41 1.34
CA SER A 35 -8.65 4.57 0.57
C SER A 35 -9.80 4.76 1.55
N GLY A 36 -10.37 5.97 1.58
CA GLY A 36 -11.33 6.35 2.62
C GLY A 36 -10.72 6.24 4.01
N ASN A 37 -11.28 5.38 4.86
CA ASN A 37 -10.77 5.12 6.21
C ASN A 37 -9.84 3.91 6.32
N GLU A 38 -9.66 3.16 5.22
CA GLU A 38 -8.92 1.90 5.21
C GLU A 38 -7.47 2.09 4.78
N VAL A 39 -6.59 1.27 5.34
CA VAL A 39 -5.17 1.19 5.00
C VAL A 39 -4.91 -0.14 4.31
N TRP A 40 -4.42 -0.07 3.08
CA TRP A 40 -4.17 -1.20 2.21
C TRP A 40 -2.68 -1.32 1.87
N TYR A 41 -2.18 -2.54 1.86
CA TYR A 41 -0.84 -2.87 1.38
C TYR A 41 -0.95 -3.49 -0.01
N GLU A 42 -0.47 -2.79 -1.04
CA GLU A 42 -0.33 -3.31 -2.40
C GLU A 42 1.11 -3.82 -2.58
N LYS A 43 1.27 -5.14 -2.45
CA LYS A 43 2.51 -5.90 -2.54
C LYS A 43 2.78 -6.26 -3.99
N ARG A 44 4.04 -6.21 -4.44
CA ARG A 44 4.42 -6.58 -5.82
C ARG A 44 5.45 -7.68 -5.84
N CYS A 45 4.99 -8.93 -5.89
CA CYS A 45 5.84 -10.10 -6.06
C CYS A 45 6.19 -10.30 -7.54
N LYS A 46 7.47 -10.52 -7.85
CA LYS A 46 7.91 -10.82 -9.22
C LYS A 46 7.34 -12.13 -9.77
N GLN A 47 7.04 -13.08 -8.90
CA GLN A 47 6.52 -14.40 -9.27
C GLN A 47 4.98 -14.48 -9.20
N HIS A 48 4.36 -13.91 -8.16
CA HIS A 48 2.92 -14.05 -7.90
C HIS A 48 2.11 -12.79 -8.21
N GLY A 49 2.75 -11.75 -8.76
CA GLY A 49 2.07 -10.54 -9.19
C GLY A 49 1.70 -9.58 -8.05
N VAL A 50 0.64 -8.81 -8.27
CA VAL A 50 0.16 -7.80 -7.33
C VAL A 50 -0.81 -8.44 -6.33
N GLN A 51 -0.59 -8.21 -5.04
CA GLN A 51 -1.44 -8.70 -3.96
C GLN A 51 -1.87 -7.50 -3.08
N SER A 52 -3.15 -7.43 -2.74
CA SER A 52 -3.71 -6.34 -1.93
C SER A 52 -4.25 -6.88 -0.62
N THR A 53 -3.72 -6.38 0.49
CA THR A 53 -4.13 -6.78 1.84
C THR A 53 -4.68 -5.58 2.61
N LEU A 54 -5.85 -5.74 3.22
CA LEU A 54 -6.37 -4.77 4.19
C LEU A 54 -5.57 -4.90 5.48
N VAL A 55 -4.98 -3.80 5.94
CA VAL A 55 -4.14 -3.76 7.15
C VAL A 55 -4.85 -3.10 8.32
N SER A 56 -5.68 -2.10 8.04
CA SER A 56 -6.49 -1.42 9.07
C SER A 56 -7.76 -0.85 8.44
N THR A 57 -8.85 -0.84 9.19
CA THR A 57 -10.09 -0.12 8.85
C THR A 57 -10.16 1.26 9.50
N ASP A 58 -9.14 1.64 10.27
CA ASP A 58 -8.96 2.94 10.90
C ASP A 58 -7.59 3.53 10.55
N GLN A 59 -7.57 4.44 9.58
CA GLN A 59 -6.36 5.14 9.17
C GLN A 59 -5.83 6.11 10.22
N ALA A 60 -6.68 6.65 11.09
CA ALA A 60 -6.28 7.64 12.09
C ALA A 60 -5.49 6.97 13.19
N TYR A 61 -6.02 5.87 13.73
CA TYR A 61 -5.30 5.03 14.69
C TYR A 61 -4.02 4.45 14.08
N TRP A 62 -4.09 3.94 12.84
CA TRP A 62 -2.91 3.39 12.18
C TRP A 62 -1.78 4.42 12.01
N ARG A 63 -2.10 5.68 11.68
CA ARG A 63 -1.12 6.77 11.62
C ARG A 63 -0.53 7.10 12.98
N LEU A 64 -1.37 7.15 14.01
CA LEU A 64 -0.91 7.43 15.38
C LEU A 64 0.15 6.41 15.83
N CYS A 65 0.01 5.13 15.48
CA CYS A 65 1.03 4.11 15.75
C CYS A 65 2.38 4.35 15.03
N LYS A 66 2.42 5.21 14.01
CA LYS A 66 3.64 5.60 13.29
C LYS A 66 4.28 6.87 13.83
N ASP A 67 3.52 7.70 14.54
CA ASP A 67 4.02 8.95 15.12
C ASP A 67 4.87 8.73 16.39
N PHE A 68 4.80 7.54 16.99
CA PHE A 68 5.53 7.16 18.20
C PHE A 68 6.96 6.59 17.95
N ILE A 69 7.51 6.74 16.74
CA ILE A 69 8.89 6.34 16.38
C ILE A 69 9.71 7.56 15.99
#